data_AF-A0ABD1PUK6-F1
#
_entry.id   AF-A0ABD1PUK6-F1
#
_cell.length_a   1.000
_cell.length_b   1.000
_cell.length_c   1.000
_cell.angle_alpha   90.00
_cell.angle_beta   90.00
_cell.angle_gamma   90.00
#
_symmetry.space_group_name_H-M   'P 1'
#
loop_
_entity.id
_entity.type
_entity.pdbx_description
1 polymer ?
#
loop_
_entity_poly.entity_id
_entity_poly.type
_entity_poly.pdbx_seq_one_letter_code
_entity_poly.pdbx_strand_id
1 'polypeptide(L)'
;MNALIRVSSRISNSPIILNVDCDQYSNNSESVRDALCFFMDEEMGHNIAYVQYPQYFNNITKNDVYGNYLRINNEVEFPGADANGGPLYIGSGCFHRRDALSGKKHEKESKIDWKKENEIRVKESASTLEETCKILADCSYEENSQWGKRSSPPSSPTPPSR
;
A
#
# COMPACT_ATOMS: atom_id res chain seq x y z
N MET A 1 3.41 9.40 5.55
CA MET A 1 2.95 8.54 4.44
C MET A 1 1.99 9.25 3.47
N ASN A 2 0.90 9.89 3.92
CA ASN A 2 -0.09 10.55 3.04
C ASN A 2 0.49 11.54 2.04
N ALA A 3 1.35 12.47 2.48
CA ALA A 3 2.02 13.41 1.59
C ALA A 3 2.86 12.71 0.50
N LEU A 4 3.59 11.65 0.86
CA LEU A 4 4.38 10.86 -0.09
C LEU A 4 3.50 10.13 -1.12
N ILE A 5 2.34 9.62 -0.72
CA ILE A 5 1.38 9.02 -1.63
C ILE A 5 0.90 10.05 -2.65
N ARG A 6 0.56 11.28 -2.19
CA ARG A 6 0.15 12.38 -3.06
C ARG A 6 1.26 12.81 -4.01
N VAL A 7 2.46 13.09 -3.50
CA VAL A 7 3.61 13.49 -4.31
C VAL A 7 3.99 12.42 -5.34
N SER A 8 4.05 11.15 -4.94
CA SER A 8 4.39 10.05 -5.87
C SER A 8 3.38 9.88 -6.99
N SER A 9 2.12 10.28 -6.81
CA SER A 9 1.10 10.25 -7.88
C SER A 9 1.44 11.16 -9.07
N ARG A 10 2.26 12.18 -8.85
CA ARG A 10 2.75 13.07 -9.91
C ARG A 10 4.10 12.67 -10.50
N ILE A 11 4.93 11.98 -9.71
CA ILE A 11 6.29 11.61 -10.13
C ILE A 11 6.27 10.30 -10.92
N SER A 12 5.89 9.19 -10.28
CA SER A 12 5.91 7.86 -10.90
C SER A 12 4.52 7.28 -11.12
N ASN A 13 3.55 7.70 -10.32
CA ASN A 13 2.18 7.17 -10.28
C ASN A 13 2.12 5.62 -10.19
N SER A 14 3.12 5.00 -9.56
CA SER A 14 3.24 3.53 -9.51
C SER A 14 2.03 2.90 -8.79
N PRO A 15 1.46 1.80 -9.31
CA PRO A 15 0.24 1.19 -8.76
C PRO A 15 0.46 0.49 -7.41
N ILE A 16 1.69 0.05 -7.15
CA ILE A 16 2.12 -0.61 -5.91
C ILE A 16 3.12 0.28 -5.18
N ILE A 17 3.01 0.37 -3.85
CA ILE A 17 3.86 1.19 -2.97
C ILE A 17 4.43 0.31 -1.86
N LEU A 18 5.74 0.29 -1.70
CA LEU A 18 6.39 -0.33 -0.55
C LEU A 18 6.55 0.70 0.58
N ASN A 19 6.04 0.37 1.78
CA ASN A 19 6.36 1.10 2.99
C ASN A 19 7.46 0.38 3.77
N VAL A 20 8.53 1.10 4.10
CA VAL A 20 9.67 0.56 4.84
C VAL A 20 10.29 1.66 5.72
N ASP A 21 10.63 1.29 6.94
CA ASP A 21 11.30 2.16 7.91
C ASP A 21 12.80 2.29 7.60
N CYS A 22 13.42 3.35 8.12
CA CYS A 22 14.82 3.67 7.85
C CYS A 22 15.84 2.71 8.48
N ASP A 23 15.41 1.89 9.44
CA ASP A 23 16.21 0.88 10.12
C ASP A 23 15.97 -0.54 9.58
N GLN A 24 15.13 -0.68 8.54
CA GLN A 24 14.83 -1.95 7.89
C GLN A 24 15.44 -1.99 6.48
N TYR A 25 15.79 -3.19 6.02
CA TYR A 25 16.26 -3.43 4.66
C TYR A 25 15.76 -4.79 4.16
N SER A 26 15.63 -4.94 2.83
CA SER A 26 15.27 -6.24 2.25
C SER A 26 16.44 -7.22 2.36
N ASN A 27 16.18 -8.40 2.91
CA ASN A 27 17.16 -9.49 2.98
C ASN A 27 17.07 -10.46 1.78
N ASN A 28 16.09 -10.28 0.89
CA ASN A 28 15.87 -11.09 -0.31
C ASN A 28 15.64 -10.18 -1.52
N SER A 29 16.37 -10.42 -2.61
CA SER A 29 16.20 -9.69 -3.87
C SER A 29 14.87 -9.99 -4.55
N GLU A 30 14.29 -11.16 -4.27
CA GLU A 30 13.05 -11.61 -4.90
C GLU A 30 11.79 -11.06 -4.23
N SER A 31 11.89 -10.37 -3.08
CA SER A 31 10.70 -9.91 -2.32
C SER A 31 9.75 -9.04 -3.16
N VAL A 32 10.26 -8.22 -4.08
CA VAL A 32 9.40 -7.43 -4.98
C VAL A 32 8.65 -8.34 -5.96
N ARG A 33 9.34 -9.30 -6.56
CA ARG A 33 8.75 -10.26 -7.50
C ARG A 33 7.68 -11.11 -6.80
N ASP A 34 8.00 -11.62 -5.63
CA ASP A 34 7.12 -12.50 -4.86
C ASP A 34 5.87 -11.73 -4.40
N ALA A 35 6.00 -10.47 -3.97
CA ALA A 35 4.85 -9.61 -3.67
C ALA A 35 3.98 -9.36 -4.91
N LEU A 36 4.59 -9.12 -6.08
CA LEU A 36 3.87 -8.90 -7.33
C LEU A 36 3.08 -10.14 -7.78
N CYS A 37 3.55 -11.35 -7.51
CA CYS A 37 2.80 -12.58 -7.81
C CYS A 37 1.40 -12.55 -7.19
N PHE A 38 1.26 -12.06 -5.95
CA PHE A 38 -0.05 -11.90 -5.31
C PHE A 38 -0.92 -10.86 -6.02
N PHE A 39 -0.37 -9.68 -6.33
CA PHE A 39 -1.15 -8.60 -6.96
C PHE A 39 -1.56 -8.89 -8.41
N MET A 40 -0.77 -9.69 -9.12
CA MET A 40 -0.99 -10.07 -10.51
C MET A 40 -1.76 -11.38 -10.67
N ASP A 41 -2.12 -12.05 -9.57
CA ASP A 41 -2.97 -13.23 -9.62
C ASP A 41 -4.32 -12.89 -10.27
N GLU A 42 -4.67 -13.62 -11.33
CA GLU A 42 -5.85 -13.32 -12.14
C GLU A 42 -7.17 -13.55 -11.38
N GLU A 43 -7.17 -14.49 -10.42
CA GLU A 43 -8.35 -14.89 -9.68
C GLU A 43 -8.52 -14.06 -8.40
N MET A 44 -7.45 -13.88 -7.62
CA MET A 44 -7.49 -13.30 -6.28
C MET A 44 -6.80 -11.94 -6.19
N GLY A 45 -5.94 -11.56 -7.13
CA GLY A 45 -5.12 -10.35 -7.02
C GLY A 45 -5.94 -9.07 -6.83
N HIS A 46 -7.14 -9.02 -7.41
CA HIS A 46 -8.07 -7.89 -7.25
C HIS A 46 -8.63 -7.73 -5.82
N ASN A 47 -8.63 -8.80 -5.03
CA ASN A 47 -9.06 -8.79 -3.62
C ASN A 47 -7.91 -8.44 -2.66
N ILE A 48 -6.68 -8.33 -3.15
CA ILE A 48 -5.50 -8.06 -2.33
C ILE A 48 -5.24 -6.56 -2.27
N ALA A 49 -5.41 -6.01 -1.07
CA ALA A 49 -5.12 -4.61 -0.76
C ALA A 49 -3.63 -4.37 -0.47
N TYR A 50 -2.98 -5.34 0.18
CA TYR A 50 -1.55 -5.28 0.51
C TYR A 50 -0.99 -6.68 0.81
N VAL A 51 0.34 -6.79 0.81
CA VAL A 51 1.12 -7.98 1.18
C VAL A 51 2.10 -7.56 2.28
N GLN A 52 1.91 -8.10 3.48
CA GLN A 52 2.73 -7.83 4.65
C GLN A 52 3.83 -8.88 4.78
N TYR A 53 5.09 -8.45 4.82
CA TYR A 53 6.21 -9.32 5.17
C TYR A 53 6.47 -9.32 6.68
N PRO A 54 6.96 -10.44 7.25
CA PRO A 54 7.44 -10.46 8.62
C PRO A 54 8.63 -9.51 8.81
N GLN A 55 8.68 -8.85 9.97
CA GLN A 55 9.82 -8.01 10.36
C GLN A 55 10.79 -8.84 11.20
N TYR A 56 12.07 -8.78 10.87
CA TYR A 56 13.13 -9.48 11.57
C TYR A 56 14.22 -8.50 12.01
N PHE A 57 14.56 -8.55 13.30
CA PHE A 57 15.60 -7.70 13.88
C PHE A 57 16.93 -8.47 13.98
N ASN A 58 18.02 -7.75 13.75
CA ASN A 58 19.36 -8.28 13.90
C ASN A 58 19.82 -8.25 15.37
N ASN A 59 20.87 -9.03 15.68
CA ASN A 59 21.53 -9.04 16.99
C ASN A 59 20.62 -9.45 18.17
N ILE A 60 19.61 -10.28 17.93
CA ILE A 60 18.76 -10.84 18.99
C ILE A 60 19.56 -11.86 19.80
N THR A 61 19.53 -11.73 21.12
CA THR A 61 20.18 -12.67 22.04
C THR A 61 19.47 -14.01 22.04
N LYS A 62 20.22 -15.12 22.22
CA LYS A 62 19.64 -16.47 22.32
C LYS A 62 18.52 -16.56 23.37
N ASN A 63 18.69 -15.83 24.48
CA ASN A 63 17.64 -15.63 25.48
C ASN A 63 16.90 -14.33 25.14
N ASP A 64 15.94 -14.39 24.23
CA ASP A 64 15.11 -13.25 23.83
C ASP A 64 14.01 -12.99 24.87
N VAL A 65 14.41 -12.56 26.07
CA VAL A 65 13.49 -12.30 27.18
C VAL A 65 12.54 -11.12 26.93
N TYR A 66 12.86 -10.28 25.95
CA TYR A 66 12.07 -9.11 25.58
C TYR A 66 11.15 -9.36 24.37
N GLY A 67 11.25 -10.53 23.72
CA GLY A 67 10.40 -10.89 22.59
C GLY A 67 10.68 -10.09 21.31
N ASN A 68 11.92 -9.62 21.13
CA ASN A 68 12.31 -8.81 19.96
C ASN A 68 12.22 -9.58 18.64
N TYR A 69 12.24 -10.92 18.65
CA TYR A 69 12.03 -11.71 17.43
C TYR A 69 10.59 -11.64 16.89
N LEU A 70 9.62 -11.17 17.71
CA LEU A 70 8.19 -11.17 17.38
C LEU A 70 7.70 -12.56 16.94
N ARG A 71 8.16 -13.60 17.63
CA ARG A 71 7.94 -15.01 17.26
C ARG A 71 6.48 -15.36 17.07
N ILE A 72 5.62 -14.92 17.99
CA ILE A 72 4.19 -15.22 17.96
C ILE A 72 3.53 -14.57 16.74
N ASN A 73 3.87 -13.32 16.43
CA ASN A 73 3.35 -12.64 15.26
C ASN A 73 3.77 -13.37 13.97
N ASN A 74 5.06 -13.69 13.84
CA ASN A 74 5.62 -14.26 12.62
C ASN A 74 5.25 -15.74 12.40
N GLU A 75 5.22 -16.57 13.44
CA GLU A 75 4.99 -18.02 13.33
C GLU A 75 3.53 -18.44 13.53
N VAL A 76 2.70 -17.62 14.17
CA VAL A 76 1.34 -18.01 14.57
C VAL A 76 0.29 -17.02 14.07
N GLU A 77 0.38 -15.74 14.45
CA GLU A 77 -0.69 -14.78 14.13
C GLU A 77 -0.78 -14.51 12.63
N PHE A 78 0.34 -14.28 11.96
CA PHE A 78 0.33 -13.95 10.53
C PHE A 78 -0.18 -15.12 9.68
N PRO A 79 0.35 -16.35 9.79
CA PRO A 79 -0.22 -17.49 9.06
C PRO A 79 -1.67 -17.78 9.43
N GLY A 80 -2.05 -17.61 10.71
CA GLY A 80 -3.42 -17.83 11.16
C GLY A 80 -4.40 -16.80 10.59
N ALA A 81 -4.02 -15.53 10.56
CA ALA A 81 -4.82 -14.44 10.00
C ALA A 81 -4.87 -14.49 8.47
N ASP A 82 -3.82 -14.99 7.81
CA ASP A 82 -3.80 -15.18 6.35
C ASP A 82 -4.93 -16.11 5.88
N ALA A 83 -5.22 -17.17 6.65
CA ALA A 83 -6.38 -18.04 6.41
C ALA A 83 -7.75 -17.35 6.67
N ASN A 84 -7.76 -16.17 7.29
CA ASN A 84 -8.95 -15.43 7.70
C ASN A 84 -8.89 -13.93 7.29
N GLY A 85 -8.56 -13.67 6.03
CA GLY A 85 -8.64 -12.32 5.45
C GLY A 85 -7.35 -11.51 5.46
N GLY A 86 -6.25 -12.08 5.92
CA GLY A 86 -4.91 -11.49 5.84
C GLY A 86 -4.37 -11.00 7.18
N PRO A 87 -3.02 -10.94 7.33
CA PRO A 87 -2.37 -10.37 8.51
C PRO A 87 -2.62 -8.87 8.63
N LEU A 88 -2.46 -8.34 9.85
CA LEU A 88 -2.52 -6.91 10.13
C LEU A 88 -1.32 -6.17 9.51
N TYR A 89 -1.53 -4.93 9.09
CA TYR A 89 -0.43 -4.02 8.76
C TYR A 89 0.30 -3.58 10.04
N ILE A 90 1.60 -3.87 10.13
CA ILE A 90 2.43 -3.63 11.33
C ILE A 90 3.46 -2.50 11.15
N GLY A 91 3.29 -1.63 10.16
CA GLY A 91 4.04 -0.36 10.06
C GLY A 91 5.21 -0.33 9.09
N SER A 92 5.79 -1.47 8.71
CA SER A 92 6.92 -1.54 7.77
C SER A 92 6.96 -2.91 7.06
N GLY A 93 7.68 -3.00 5.94
CA GLY A 93 7.82 -4.22 5.14
C GLY A 93 6.54 -4.63 4.42
N CYS A 94 5.73 -3.65 3.98
CA CYS A 94 4.42 -3.92 3.40
C CYS A 94 4.29 -3.31 2.01
N PHE A 95 3.92 -4.13 1.02
CA PHE A 95 3.56 -3.67 -0.31
C PHE A 95 2.07 -3.39 -0.34
N HIS A 96 1.67 -2.18 -0.71
CA HIS A 96 0.29 -1.75 -0.76
C HIS A 96 -0.14 -1.43 -2.19
N ARG A 97 -1.39 -1.76 -2.52
CA ARG A 97 -2.07 -1.20 -3.68
C ARG A 97 -2.37 0.28 -3.43
N ARG A 98 -1.96 1.17 -4.34
CA ARG A 98 -2.18 2.62 -4.21
C ARG A 98 -3.64 2.97 -4.00
N ASP A 99 -4.55 2.28 -4.70
CA ASP A 99 -5.99 2.48 -4.59
C ASP A 99 -6.49 2.25 -3.17
N ALA A 100 -6.03 1.18 -2.52
CA ALA A 100 -6.39 0.85 -1.15
C ALA A 100 -5.95 1.96 -0.17
N LEU A 101 -4.73 2.47 -0.32
CA LEU A 101 -4.22 3.60 0.48
C LEU A 101 -4.97 4.91 0.20
N SER A 102 -5.57 5.04 -0.98
CA SER A 102 -6.34 6.23 -1.39
C SER A 102 -7.84 6.11 -1.04
N GLY A 103 -8.24 5.04 -0.34
CA GLY A 103 -9.64 4.79 0.02
C GLY A 103 -10.53 4.39 -1.16
N LYS A 104 -9.95 4.00 -2.30
CA LYS A 104 -10.67 3.52 -3.47
C LYS A 104 -10.86 2.01 -3.39
N LYS A 105 -12.04 1.52 -3.80
CA LYS A 105 -12.23 0.09 -4.04
C LYS A 105 -11.58 -0.27 -5.36
N HIS A 106 -10.77 -1.32 -5.34
CA HIS A 106 -10.21 -1.89 -6.56
C HIS A 106 -11.24 -2.85 -7.16
N GLU A 107 -11.59 -2.66 -8.44
CA GLU A 107 -12.61 -3.46 -9.11
C GLU A 107 -11.96 -4.56 -9.96
N LYS A 108 -12.60 -5.72 -10.09
CA LYS A 108 -12.06 -6.84 -10.90
C LYS A 108 -11.82 -6.46 -12.37
N GLU A 109 -12.58 -5.49 -12.87
CA GLU A 109 -12.45 -4.97 -14.25
C GLU A 109 -11.34 -3.90 -14.38
N SER A 110 -10.83 -3.37 -13.26
CA SER A 110 -9.74 -2.41 -13.24
C SER A 110 -8.40 -3.10 -13.53
N LYS A 111 -8.21 -3.45 -14.81
CA LYS A 111 -6.95 -4.01 -15.31
C LYS A 111 -5.87 -2.94 -15.23
N ILE A 112 -4.89 -3.16 -14.36
CA ILE A 112 -3.65 -2.38 -14.38
C ILE A 112 -2.95 -2.73 -15.69
N ASP A 113 -2.82 -1.73 -16.56
CA ASP A 113 -2.03 -1.88 -17.78
C ASP A 113 -0.55 -1.77 -17.43
N TRP A 114 0.04 -2.89 -17.02
CA TRP A 114 1.45 -3.01 -16.68
C TRP A 114 2.39 -2.66 -17.84
N LYS A 115 1.89 -2.55 -19.08
CA LYS A 115 2.69 -2.26 -20.28
C LYS A 115 2.70 -0.78 -20.65
N LYS A 116 1.84 0.06 -20.06
CA LYS A 116 1.76 1.51 -20.32
C LYS A 116 2.88 2.35 -19.69
N GLU A 117 3.75 1.73 -18.89
CA GLU A 117 4.79 2.42 -18.12
C GLU A 117 5.78 3.22 -18.98
N ASN A 118 5.97 2.83 -20.26
CA ASN A 118 6.88 3.53 -21.17
C ASN A 118 6.35 4.88 -21.70
N GLU A 119 5.07 5.23 -21.50
CA GLU A 119 4.52 6.53 -21.92
C GLU A 119 4.55 7.59 -20.81
N ILE A 120 4.73 7.20 -19.55
CA ILE A 120 4.75 8.09 -18.37
C ILE A 120 6.17 8.64 -18.15
N ARG A 121 6.85 9.07 -19.21
CA ARG A 121 7.91 10.07 -19.02
C ARG A 121 7.18 11.39 -18.82
N VAL A 122 7.19 11.91 -17.59
CA VAL A 122 6.74 13.27 -17.30
C VAL A 122 7.42 14.19 -18.32
N LYS A 123 6.65 14.69 -19.30
CA LYS A 123 7.13 15.62 -20.33
C LYS A 123 7.27 17.04 -19.78
N GLU A 124 6.85 17.26 -18.53
CA GLU A 124 6.95 18.51 -17.81
C GLU A 124 8.38 18.75 -17.32
N SER A 125 8.78 20.01 -17.20
CA SER A 125 10.08 20.36 -16.65
C SER A 125 10.13 20.03 -15.14
N ALA A 126 11.35 19.79 -14.64
CA ALA A 126 11.57 19.54 -13.22
C ALA A 126 11.04 20.68 -12.33
N SER A 127 11.12 21.93 -12.80
CA SER A 127 10.61 23.10 -12.07
C SER A 127 9.09 23.05 -11.88
N THR A 128 8.34 22.72 -12.93
CA THR A 128 6.87 22.61 -12.86
C THR A 128 6.44 21.43 -11.98
N LEU A 129 7.18 20.32 -12.06
CA LEU A 129 6.95 19.16 -11.20
C LEU A 129 7.19 19.52 -9.72
N GLU A 130 8.27 20.25 -9.42
CA GLU A 130 8.59 20.70 -8.07
C GLU A 130 7.51 21.61 -7.48
N GLU A 131 7.05 22.61 -8.24
CA GLU A 131 5.96 23.51 -7.82
C GLU A 131 4.67 22.74 -7.49
N THR A 132 4.31 21.77 -8.34
CA THR A 132 3.14 20.92 -8.11
C THR A 132 3.32 20.03 -6.89
N CYS A 133 4.50 19.43 -6.71
CA CYS A 133 4.80 18.57 -5.57
C CYS A 133 4.81 19.34 -4.24
N LYS A 134 5.22 20.62 -4.22
CA LYS A 134 5.13 21.48 -3.02
C LYS A 134 3.69 21.60 -2.53
N ILE A 135 2.74 21.83 -3.44
CA ILE A 135 1.31 21.91 -3.10
C ILE A 135 0.81 20.57 -2.54
N LEU A 136 1.21 19.44 -3.13
CA LEU A 136 0.79 18.10 -2.69
C LEU A 136 1.38 17.68 -1.34
N ALA A 137 2.59 18.17 -1.04
CA ALA A 137 3.30 17.93 0.21
C ALA A 137 2.77 18.79 1.37
N ASP A 138 1.96 19.81 1.08
CA ASP A 138 1.44 20.74 2.07
C ASP A 138 0.60 20.03 3.15
N CYS A 139 0.75 20.48 4.40
CA CYS A 139 0.04 19.92 5.54
C CYS A 139 -1.44 20.32 5.59
N SER A 140 -1.80 21.47 5.00
CA SER A 140 -3.17 21.97 4.87
C SER A 140 -3.89 21.43 3.63
N TYR A 141 -3.23 20.56 2.84
CA TYR A 141 -3.80 19.99 1.62
C TYR A 141 -5.18 19.33 1.86
N GLU A 142 -5.38 18.72 3.02
CA GLU A 142 -6.61 18.00 3.36
C GLU A 142 -7.80 18.95 3.64
N GLU A 143 -7.52 20.17 4.12
CA GLU A 143 -8.55 21.19 4.40
C GLU A 143 -9.24 21.63 3.09
N ASN A 144 -8.45 21.77 2.04
CA ASN A 144 -8.87 22.29 0.74
C ASN A 144 -9.17 21.20 -0.30
N SER A 145 -9.20 19.92 0.10
CA SER A 145 -9.43 18.80 -0.82
C SER A 145 -10.47 17.80 -0.32
N GLN A 146 -10.81 16.84 -1.19
CA GLN A 146 -11.61 15.67 -0.84
C GLN A 146 -10.76 14.50 -0.33
N TRP A 147 -9.45 14.70 -0.15
CA TRP A 147 -8.55 13.67 0.35
C TRP A 147 -8.95 13.24 1.76
N GLY A 148 -8.99 11.93 2.01
CA GLY A 148 -9.39 11.36 3.31
C GLY A 148 -10.89 11.44 3.63
N LYS A 149 -11.71 12.12 2.81
CA LYS A 149 -13.17 12.15 2.97
C LYS A 149 -13.76 10.89 2.33
N ARG A 150 -14.52 10.12 3.13
CA ARG A 150 -15.15 8.86 2.70
C ARG A 150 -16.15 9.17 1.59
N SER A 151 -16.04 8.51 0.43
CA SER A 151 -17.11 8.50 -0.57
C SER A 151 -18.24 7.62 -0.05
N SER A 152 -19.27 8.23 0.53
CA SER A 152 -20.54 7.55 0.79
C SER A 152 -21.05 7.01 -0.55
N PRO A 153 -21.36 5.71 -0.69
CA PRO A 153 -22.22 5.31 -1.81
C PRO A 153 -23.55 6.07 -1.68
N PRO A 154 -24.18 6.52 -2.78
CA PRO A 154 -25.53 7.06 -2.71
C PRO A 154 -26.43 6.01 -2.05
N SER A 155 -27.13 6.41 -0.99
CA SER A 155 -28.11 5.56 -0.32
C SER A 155 -29.11 5.03 -1.35
N SER A 156 -29.12 3.72 -1.58
CA SER A 156 -30.19 3.08 -2.36
C SER A 156 -31.52 3.34 -1.66
N PRO A 157 -32.57 3.80 -2.37
CA PRO A 157 -33.87 4.03 -1.76
C PRO A 157 -34.40 2.71 -1.19
N THR A 158 -34.73 2.73 0.10
CA THR A 158 -35.44 1.65 0.78
C THR A 158 -36.78 1.41 0.07
N PRO A 159 -37.10 0.19 -0.38
CA PRO A 159 -38.42 -0.09 -0.90
C PRO A 159 -39.46 0.05 0.22
N PRO A 160 -40.66 0.58 -0.06
CA PRO A 160 -41.72 0.67 0.94
C PRO A 160 -42.09 -0.73 1.43
N SER A 161 -42.16 -0.87 2.75
CA SER A 161 -42.65 -2.06 3.43
C SER A 161 -44.04 -2.43 2.90
N ARG A 162 -44.20 -3.69 2.48
CA ARG A 162 -45.51 -4.30 2.26
C ARG A 162 -46.21 -4.60 3.58
#